data_AF-A0A2N2LIW1-F1
#
_entry.id   AF-A0A2N2LIW1-F1
#
_cell.length_a   1.000
_cell.length_b   1.000
_cell.length_c   1.000
_cell.angle_alpha   90.00
_cell.angle_beta   90.00
_cell.angle_gamma   90.00
#
_symmetry.space_group_name_H-M   'P 1'
#
loop_
_entity.id
_entity.type
_entity.pdbx_description
1 polymer ?
#
loop_
_entity_poly.entity_id
_entity_poly.type
_entity_poly.pdbx_seq_one_letter_code
_entity_poly.pdbx_strand_id
1 'polypeptide(L)'
;MTSAVAGITVHPFVQVSGSGPTPTGLAFVTWYANSSCALPAAAATADHALSAAGTVDFDGNTFTPPAPGAYSLNTYYSGDAHYAQTFGPCEPFTVDPLSPASVLTQVHDASHTVVTSAVAGTTVHPFVQLSGSGPTPTGLAFVTWYANSNCALPGIAATADHAPSATGTVDFDGNTFTPPAPGAYSLNTYYTGDAHYAQTFGPCEPFTVDPLSPASVLTQVHDAAHTVVTSAVAGITVHPFVQVSGSGPTPTGLAYVT
;
A
#
# COMPACT_ATOMS: atom_id res chain seq x y z
N MET A 1 13.28 -13.56 24.93
CA MET A 1 12.74 -12.61 23.92
C MET A 1 11.25 -12.83 23.87
N THR A 2 10.42 -11.79 23.97
CA THR A 2 8.94 -11.93 23.90
C THR A 2 8.35 -11.45 22.57
N SER A 3 9.10 -10.70 21.76
CA SER A 3 8.75 -10.38 20.37
C SER A 3 9.96 -10.37 19.44
N ALA A 4 9.71 -10.70 18.18
CA ALA A 4 10.62 -10.75 17.05
C ALA A 4 9.96 -10.06 15.83
N VAL A 5 10.72 -9.60 14.84
CA VAL A 5 10.15 -9.13 13.56
C VAL A 5 10.19 -10.26 12.55
N ALA A 6 9.21 -10.36 11.65
CA ALA A 6 9.23 -11.36 10.58
C ALA A 6 10.54 -11.33 9.78
N GLY A 7 10.99 -12.50 9.33
CA GLY A 7 12.25 -12.65 8.60
C GLY A 7 13.51 -12.74 9.47
N ILE A 8 13.41 -12.64 10.81
CA ILE A 8 14.53 -12.98 11.69
C ILE A 8 14.57 -14.47 12.01
N THR A 9 15.77 -14.94 12.30
CA THR A 9 16.05 -16.29 12.74
C THR A 9 16.25 -16.30 14.25
N VAL A 10 15.51 -17.14 14.97
CA VAL A 10 15.63 -17.28 16.44
C VAL A 10 16.30 -18.62 16.80
N HIS A 11 17.08 -18.64 17.88
CA HIS A 11 17.60 -19.86 18.50
C HIS A 11 17.19 -19.93 19.98
N PRO A 12 16.86 -21.12 20.49
CA PRO A 12 16.51 -21.32 21.89
C PRO A 12 17.76 -21.60 22.73
N PHE A 13 17.79 -21.02 23.92
CA PHE A 13 18.73 -21.40 24.97
C PHE A 13 17.98 -22.16 26.06
N VAL A 14 18.51 -23.32 26.46
CA VAL A 14 17.92 -24.17 27.50
C VAL A 14 18.88 -24.28 28.68
N GLN A 15 18.32 -24.13 29.88
CA GLN A 15 18.99 -24.41 31.13
C GLN A 15 18.15 -25.39 31.94
N VAL A 16 18.75 -26.52 32.30
CA VAL A 16 18.14 -27.53 33.16
C VAL A 16 18.79 -27.40 34.53
N SER A 17 17.99 -27.29 35.58
CA SER A 17 18.47 -27.19 36.96
C SER A 17 17.72 -28.15 37.87
N GLY A 18 18.35 -28.50 38.98
CA GLY A 18 17.82 -29.41 40.00
C GLY A 18 18.47 -29.17 41.35
N SER A 19 17.91 -29.76 42.41
CA SER A 19 18.38 -29.58 43.79
C SER A 19 19.64 -30.37 44.15
N GLY A 20 20.10 -31.26 43.28
CA GLY A 20 21.26 -32.14 43.45
C GLY A 20 22.42 -31.78 42.50
N PRO A 21 23.17 -32.78 42.01
CA PRO A 21 24.24 -32.57 41.02
C PRO A 21 23.75 -31.82 39.77
N THR A 22 24.66 -31.19 39.02
CA THR A 22 24.31 -30.54 37.76
C THR A 22 23.68 -31.55 36.79
N PRO A 23 22.48 -31.27 36.22
CA PRO A 23 21.83 -32.16 35.25
C PRO A 23 22.68 -32.41 34.01
N THR A 24 22.66 -33.65 33.53
CA THR A 24 23.33 -34.14 32.31
C THR A 24 22.31 -34.80 31.38
N GLY A 25 22.70 -35.30 30.21
CA GLY A 25 21.76 -35.94 29.29
C GLY A 25 21.42 -35.05 28.10
N LEU A 26 20.29 -35.32 27.44
CA LEU A 26 19.90 -34.70 26.19
C LEU A 26 18.70 -33.77 26.37
N ALA A 27 18.63 -32.73 25.55
CA ALA A 27 17.46 -31.89 25.39
C ALA A 27 17.15 -31.65 23.92
N PHE A 28 15.87 -31.46 23.62
CA PHE A 28 15.42 -30.96 22.32
C PHE A 28 14.31 -29.92 22.51
N VAL A 29 14.14 -29.06 21.51
CA VAL A 29 13.12 -28.01 21.51
C VAL A 29 12.12 -28.29 20.39
N THR A 30 10.83 -28.14 20.70
CA THR A 30 9.73 -28.19 19.73
C THR A 30 9.10 -26.81 19.61
N TRP A 31 8.91 -26.36 18.38
CA TRP A 31 8.29 -25.10 18.01
C TRP A 31 6.84 -25.31 17.59
N TYR A 32 5.99 -24.32 17.89
CA TYR A 32 4.57 -24.35 17.57
C TYR A 32 4.14 -23.00 16.98
N ALA A 33 3.22 -23.04 16.01
CA ALA A 33 2.61 -21.86 15.40
C ALA A 33 1.35 -21.42 16.17
N ASN A 34 1.45 -21.39 17.50
CA ASN A 34 0.43 -20.91 18.43
C ASN A 34 1.12 -20.53 19.76
N SER A 35 0.40 -19.86 20.67
CA SER A 35 0.94 -19.44 21.97
C SER A 35 0.85 -20.49 23.08
N SER A 36 0.37 -21.70 22.79
CA SER A 36 -0.02 -22.70 23.81
C SER A 36 0.69 -24.05 23.69
N CYS A 37 1.68 -24.15 22.81
CA CYS A 37 2.38 -25.41 22.50
C CYS A 37 1.42 -26.54 22.09
N ALA A 38 0.29 -26.17 21.49
CA ALA A 38 -0.71 -27.12 21.02
C ALA A 38 -0.26 -27.77 19.72
N LEU A 39 -0.49 -29.08 19.59
CA LEU A 39 -0.20 -29.82 18.37
C LEU A 39 -1.07 -29.34 17.20
N PRO A 40 -0.58 -29.43 15.95
CA PRO A 40 0.70 -30.03 15.55
C PRO A 40 1.91 -29.14 15.83
N ALA A 41 3.07 -29.77 16.02
CA ALA A 41 4.35 -29.06 16.06
C ALA A 41 4.68 -28.48 14.68
N ALA A 42 5.29 -27.29 14.67
CA ALA A 42 5.76 -26.62 13.46
C ALA A 42 7.18 -27.08 13.06
N ALA A 43 8.06 -27.29 14.05
CA ALA A 43 9.42 -27.77 13.86
C ALA A 43 9.96 -28.36 15.17
N ALA A 44 11.04 -29.15 15.10
CA ALA A 44 11.77 -29.60 16.28
C ALA A 44 13.28 -29.61 15.99
N THR A 45 14.08 -29.37 17.01
CA THR A 45 15.54 -29.55 16.92
C THR A 45 15.89 -31.02 17.05
N ALA A 46 17.12 -31.38 16.64
CA ALA A 46 17.69 -32.65 17.07
C ALA A 46 17.98 -32.65 18.58
N ASP A 47 18.23 -33.83 19.13
CA ASP A 47 18.72 -34.00 20.50
C ASP A 47 20.14 -33.42 20.64
N HIS A 48 20.35 -32.62 21.69
CA HIS A 48 21.65 -32.07 22.03
C HIS A 48 22.01 -32.33 23.48
N ALA A 49 23.28 -32.64 23.73
CA ALA A 49 23.77 -32.89 25.08
C ALA A 49 23.90 -31.59 25.88
N LEU A 50 23.53 -31.64 27.16
CA LEU A 50 23.80 -30.55 28.09
C LEU A 50 25.32 -30.40 28.31
N SER A 51 25.75 -29.15 28.41
CA SER A 51 27.10 -28.77 28.81
C SER A 51 27.38 -29.14 30.28
N ALA A 52 28.63 -28.99 30.72
CA ALA A 52 28.99 -29.16 32.13
C ALA A 52 28.27 -28.19 33.10
N ALA A 53 27.62 -27.14 32.57
CA ALA A 53 26.80 -26.21 33.33
C ALA A 53 25.31 -26.58 33.34
N GLY A 54 24.90 -27.70 32.73
CA GLY A 54 23.49 -28.09 32.61
C GLY A 54 22.73 -27.26 31.58
N THR A 55 23.43 -26.68 30.61
CA THR A 55 22.86 -25.78 29.59
C THR A 55 23.12 -26.28 28.19
N VAL A 56 22.29 -25.89 27.25
CA VAL A 56 22.55 -26.08 25.82
C VAL A 56 22.06 -24.85 25.06
N ASP A 57 22.92 -24.32 24.20
CA ASP A 57 22.52 -23.38 23.17
C ASP A 57 22.35 -24.15 21.87
N PHE A 58 21.18 -24.05 21.28
CA PHE A 58 20.86 -24.74 20.03
C PHE A 58 21.34 -23.90 18.82
N ASP A 59 22.56 -23.37 18.90
CA ASP A 59 23.21 -22.62 17.84
C ASP A 59 23.27 -23.48 16.56
N GLY A 60 22.68 -22.97 15.48
CA GLY A 60 22.55 -23.68 14.20
C GLY A 60 21.28 -24.55 14.06
N ASN A 61 20.47 -24.71 15.12
CA ASN A 61 19.13 -25.33 15.06
C ASN A 61 18.07 -24.25 15.23
N THR A 62 18.08 -23.34 14.26
CA THR A 62 17.29 -22.13 14.31
C THR A 62 15.88 -22.31 13.77
N PHE A 63 14.93 -21.57 14.31
CA PHE A 63 13.58 -21.44 13.74
C PHE A 63 13.45 -20.07 13.07
N THR A 64 13.02 -20.07 11.81
CA THR A 64 12.62 -18.84 11.11
C THR A 64 11.11 -18.89 10.94
N PRO A 65 10.35 -18.11 11.72
CA PRO A 65 8.90 -18.06 11.60
C PRO A 65 8.49 -17.69 10.17
N PRO A 66 7.60 -18.46 9.52
CA PRO A 66 7.25 -18.22 8.12
C PRO A 66 6.38 -16.97 7.91
N ALA A 67 5.71 -16.49 8.96
CA ALA A 67 4.83 -15.32 8.93
C ALA A 67 4.76 -14.66 10.32
N PRO A 68 4.27 -13.41 10.42
CA PRO A 68 3.88 -12.79 11.68
C PRO A 68 2.80 -13.61 12.39
N GLY A 69 2.76 -13.53 13.72
CA GLY A 69 1.77 -14.22 14.53
C GLY A 69 2.32 -14.67 15.88
N ALA A 70 1.50 -15.44 16.59
CA ALA A 70 1.87 -16.03 17.86
C ALA A 70 2.53 -17.39 17.66
N TYR A 71 3.66 -17.58 18.32
CA TYR A 71 4.42 -18.82 18.33
C TYR A 71 4.75 -19.20 19.77
N SER A 72 5.20 -20.43 19.96
CA SER A 72 5.72 -20.88 21.24
C SER A 72 6.75 -21.97 21.05
N LEU A 73 7.52 -22.23 22.10
CA LEU A 73 8.43 -23.36 22.17
C LEU A 73 8.25 -24.13 23.47
N ASN A 74 8.48 -25.43 23.41
CA ASN A 74 8.56 -26.29 24.58
C ASN A 74 9.85 -27.10 24.50
N THR A 75 10.50 -27.28 25.64
CA THR A 75 11.75 -28.03 25.75
C THR A 75 11.48 -29.37 26.39
N TYR A 76 12.02 -30.44 25.82
CA TYR A 76 12.09 -31.74 26.48
C TYR A 76 13.49 -31.99 27.00
N TYR A 77 13.58 -32.56 28.19
CA TYR A 77 14.80 -33.07 28.81
C TYR A 77 14.68 -34.59 28.99
N SER A 78 15.70 -35.35 28.56
CA SER A 78 15.69 -36.81 28.55
C SER A 78 15.86 -37.46 29.91
N GLY A 79 16.22 -36.70 30.95
CA GLY A 79 16.64 -37.27 32.22
C GLY A 79 18.08 -37.77 32.21
N ASP A 80 18.56 -38.09 33.41
CA ASP A 80 19.84 -38.74 33.67
C ASP A 80 19.73 -39.67 34.90
N ALA A 81 20.87 -40.07 35.48
CA ALA A 81 20.89 -40.95 36.65
C ALA A 81 20.27 -40.34 37.92
N HIS A 82 20.11 -39.02 37.98
CA HIS A 82 19.65 -38.28 39.16
C HIS A 82 18.28 -37.61 38.95
N TYR A 83 17.93 -37.28 37.70
CA TYR A 83 16.70 -36.57 37.36
C TYR A 83 15.89 -37.31 36.30
N ALA A 84 14.59 -37.40 36.50
CA ALA A 84 13.68 -37.96 35.50
C ALA A 84 13.54 -37.03 34.27
N GLN A 85 13.11 -37.61 33.15
CA GLN A 85 12.72 -36.84 31.98
C GLN A 85 11.54 -35.90 32.29
N THR A 86 11.53 -34.73 31.66
CA THR A 86 10.43 -33.77 31.81
C THR A 86 10.32 -32.85 30.60
N PHE A 87 9.12 -32.28 30.42
CA PHE A 87 8.94 -31.09 29.60
C PHE A 87 9.12 -29.84 30.45
N GLY A 88 9.68 -28.80 29.86
CA GLY A 88 9.69 -27.45 30.39
C GLY A 88 8.35 -26.75 30.22
N PRO A 89 8.22 -25.51 30.72
CA PRO A 89 7.07 -24.66 30.44
C PRO A 89 6.93 -24.39 28.93
N CYS A 90 5.71 -24.07 28.51
CA CYS A 90 5.48 -23.51 27.19
C CYS A 90 5.85 -22.03 27.21
N GLU A 91 6.78 -21.62 26.35
CA GLU A 91 7.28 -20.25 26.27
C GLU A 91 6.73 -19.56 25.01
N PRO A 92 5.70 -18.69 25.12
CA PRO A 92 5.14 -17.99 23.97
C PRO A 92 6.00 -16.79 23.54
N PHE A 93 5.99 -16.50 22.25
CA PHE A 93 6.55 -15.28 21.67
C PHE A 93 5.72 -14.82 20.48
N THR A 94 5.81 -13.55 20.15
CA THR A 94 5.14 -12.97 18.98
C THR A 94 6.14 -12.65 17.89
N VAL A 95 5.71 -12.77 16.64
CA VAL A 95 6.43 -12.28 15.46
C VAL A 95 5.60 -11.17 14.86
N ASP A 96 6.15 -9.96 14.86
CA ASP A 96 5.48 -8.78 14.33
C ASP A 96 5.59 -8.74 12.79
N PRO A 97 4.59 -8.17 12.09
CA PRO A 97 4.69 -7.89 10.67
C PRO A 97 5.92 -7.07 10.32
N LEU A 98 6.41 -7.27 9.09
CA LEU A 98 7.36 -6.33 8.52
C LEU A 98 6.72 -4.93 8.51
N SER A 99 7.56 -3.90 8.58
CA SER A 99 7.11 -2.51 8.40
C SER A 99 6.20 -2.44 7.18
N PRO A 100 5.10 -1.65 7.21
CA PRO A 100 4.12 -1.67 6.14
C PRO A 100 4.78 -1.46 4.78
N ALA A 101 4.26 -2.14 3.76
CA ALA A 101 4.77 -2.01 2.41
C ALA A 101 4.85 -0.53 2.01
N SER A 102 5.95 -0.13 1.38
CA SER A 102 6.03 1.17 0.72
C SER A 102 5.09 1.16 -0.48
N VAL A 103 4.17 2.12 -0.50
CA VAL A 103 3.17 2.31 -1.55
C VAL A 103 3.51 3.58 -2.32
N LEU A 104 3.84 3.44 -3.60
CA LEU A 104 3.95 4.56 -4.53
C LEU A 104 2.74 4.54 -5.46
N THR A 105 2.07 5.68 -5.60
CA THR A 105 0.94 5.87 -6.52
C THR A 105 1.35 6.86 -7.59
N GLN A 106 1.01 6.56 -8.84
CA GLN A 106 1.22 7.44 -9.98
C GLN A 106 -0.05 7.49 -10.81
N VAL A 107 -0.18 8.55 -11.61
CA VAL A 107 -1.22 8.65 -12.63
C VAL A 107 -0.58 8.43 -13.98
N HIS A 108 -1.15 7.56 -14.79
CA HIS A 108 -0.71 7.26 -16.14
C HIS A 108 -1.74 7.77 -17.16
N ASP A 109 -1.25 8.23 -18.30
CA ASP A 109 -2.07 8.48 -19.48
C ASP A 109 -2.36 7.18 -20.25
N ALA A 110 -3.14 7.26 -21.33
CA ALA A 110 -3.47 6.10 -22.17
C ALA A 110 -2.25 5.43 -22.84
N SER A 111 -1.08 6.09 -22.88
CA SER A 111 0.18 5.53 -23.37
C SER A 111 1.06 4.98 -22.25
N HIS A 112 0.51 4.84 -21.04
CA HIS A 112 1.19 4.38 -19.82
C HIS A 112 2.39 5.27 -19.44
N THR A 113 2.32 6.56 -19.76
CA THR A 113 3.31 7.55 -19.33
C THR A 113 2.83 8.20 -18.03
N VAL A 114 3.74 8.34 -17.06
CA VAL A 114 3.47 9.05 -15.80
C VAL A 114 3.15 10.51 -16.09
N VAL A 115 2.01 10.99 -15.59
CA VAL A 115 1.53 12.37 -15.70
C VAL A 115 1.12 12.92 -14.34
N THR A 116 1.30 14.22 -14.13
CA THR A 116 0.82 14.93 -12.92
C THR A 116 -0.31 15.91 -13.24
N SER A 117 -0.59 16.13 -14.52
CA SER A 117 -1.77 16.83 -14.98
C SER A 117 -2.28 16.28 -16.31
N ALA A 118 -3.54 16.59 -16.61
CA ALA A 118 -4.12 16.37 -17.93
C ALA A 118 -5.15 17.46 -18.26
N VAL A 119 -5.43 17.63 -19.55
CA VAL A 119 -6.49 18.56 -19.99
C VAL A 119 -7.86 17.95 -19.73
N ALA A 120 -8.84 18.76 -19.38
CA ALA A 120 -10.22 18.33 -19.14
C ALA A 120 -10.77 17.45 -20.28
N GLY A 121 -11.42 16.36 -19.90
CA GLY A 121 -11.91 15.32 -20.82
C GLY A 121 -10.88 14.23 -21.15
N THR A 122 -9.63 14.34 -20.68
CA THR A 122 -8.63 13.27 -20.81
C THR A 122 -8.91 12.16 -19.80
N THR A 123 -8.87 10.91 -20.28
CA THR A 123 -8.93 9.72 -19.44
C THR A 123 -7.54 9.34 -18.97
N VAL A 124 -7.40 9.06 -17.68
CA VAL A 124 -6.17 8.60 -17.03
C VAL A 124 -6.45 7.34 -16.21
N HIS A 125 -5.42 6.63 -15.75
CA HIS A 125 -5.57 5.51 -14.83
C HIS A 125 -4.48 5.55 -13.76
N PRO A 126 -4.72 5.01 -12.56
CA PRO A 126 -3.68 4.89 -11.55
C PRO A 126 -2.71 3.75 -11.87
N PHE A 127 -1.48 3.91 -11.44
CA PHE A 127 -0.47 2.87 -11.36
C PHE A 127 0.08 2.82 -9.93
N VAL A 128 0.28 1.63 -9.39
CA VAL A 128 0.77 1.43 -8.03
C VAL A 128 2.00 0.53 -8.04
N GLN A 129 3.03 0.95 -7.30
CA GLN A 129 4.17 0.11 -6.97
C GLN A 129 4.20 -0.14 -5.46
N LEU A 130 4.15 -1.41 -5.08
CA LEU A 130 4.31 -1.90 -3.73
C LEU A 130 5.71 -2.48 -3.56
N SER A 131 6.36 -2.19 -2.44
CA SER A 131 7.66 -2.77 -2.08
C SER A 131 7.82 -2.89 -0.57
N GLY A 132 8.80 -3.66 -0.11
CA GLY A 132 9.07 -3.83 1.32
C GLY A 132 10.45 -4.42 1.57
N SER A 133 10.82 -4.60 2.84
CA SER A 133 12.14 -5.12 3.25
C SER A 133 12.29 -6.64 3.10
N GLY A 134 11.20 -7.36 2.86
CA GLY A 134 11.15 -8.82 2.71
C GLY A 134 10.66 -9.23 1.32
N PRO A 135 9.86 -10.31 1.21
CA PRO A 135 9.26 -10.75 -0.05
C PRO A 135 8.46 -9.65 -0.75
N THR A 136 8.23 -9.79 -2.06
CA THR A 136 7.33 -8.90 -2.80
C THR A 136 5.93 -8.92 -2.16
N PRO A 137 5.32 -7.75 -1.86
CA PRO A 137 3.95 -7.69 -1.33
C PRO A 137 2.95 -8.38 -2.27
N THR A 138 2.01 -9.14 -1.71
CA THR A 138 0.99 -9.90 -2.47
C THR A 138 -0.45 -9.53 -2.11
N GLY A 139 -0.65 -8.68 -1.11
CA GLY A 139 -1.97 -8.19 -0.72
C GLY A 139 -2.64 -7.38 -1.83
N LEU A 140 -3.95 -7.18 -1.72
CA LEU A 140 -4.68 -6.40 -2.70
C LEU A 140 -4.39 -4.91 -2.53
N ALA A 141 -4.49 -4.17 -3.63
CA ALA A 141 -4.49 -2.72 -3.63
C ALA A 141 -5.70 -2.17 -4.38
N PHE A 142 -6.21 -1.04 -3.90
CA PHE A 142 -7.18 -0.22 -4.62
C PHE A 142 -6.86 1.26 -4.44
N VAL A 143 -7.34 2.08 -5.37
CA VAL A 143 -7.08 3.52 -5.40
C VAL A 143 -8.38 4.28 -5.31
N THR A 144 -8.43 5.26 -4.42
CA THR A 144 -9.54 6.21 -4.30
C THR A 144 -9.15 7.56 -4.88
N TRP A 145 -10.02 8.13 -5.71
CA TRP A 145 -9.89 9.48 -6.25
C TRP A 145 -10.65 10.48 -5.39
N TYR A 146 -10.12 11.70 -5.30
CA TYR A 146 -10.69 12.81 -4.53
C TYR A 146 -10.73 14.09 -5.37
N ALA A 147 -11.78 14.89 -5.21
CA ALA A 147 -11.91 16.23 -5.84
C ALA A 147 -11.25 17.33 -4.99
N ASN A 148 -10.02 17.08 -4.53
CA ASN A 148 -9.18 18.01 -3.78
C ASN A 148 -7.72 17.54 -3.88
N SER A 149 -6.77 18.34 -3.42
CA SER A 149 -5.33 18.02 -3.50
C SER A 149 -4.76 17.24 -2.30
N ASN A 150 -5.59 16.86 -1.33
CA ASN A 150 -5.11 16.34 -0.03
C ASN A 150 -5.83 15.07 0.44
N CYS A 151 -6.50 14.37 -0.47
CA CYS A 151 -7.22 13.13 -0.21
C CYS A 151 -8.25 13.26 0.94
N ALA A 152 -8.79 14.48 1.13
CA ALA A 152 -9.82 14.70 2.12
C ALA A 152 -11.14 14.07 1.68
N LEU A 153 -11.81 13.39 2.61
CA LEU A 153 -13.09 12.75 2.37
C LEU A 153 -14.19 13.78 2.00
N PRO A 154 -15.20 13.39 1.21
CA PRO A 154 -15.39 12.06 0.63
C PRO A 154 -14.57 11.82 -0.64
N GLY A 155 -14.24 10.55 -0.89
CA GLY A 155 -13.77 10.12 -2.21
C GLY A 155 -14.88 10.21 -3.26
N ILE A 156 -14.50 10.41 -4.52
CA ILE A 156 -15.43 10.59 -5.64
C ILE A 156 -15.52 9.37 -6.58
N ALA A 157 -14.49 8.52 -6.57
CA ALA A 157 -14.42 7.28 -7.35
C ALA A 157 -13.38 6.35 -6.72
N ALA A 158 -13.49 5.05 -6.98
CA ALA A 158 -12.49 4.06 -6.56
C ALA A 158 -12.34 2.97 -7.62
N THR A 159 -11.13 2.40 -7.73
CA THR A 159 -10.88 1.20 -8.53
C THR A 159 -11.42 -0.04 -7.82
N ALA A 160 -11.57 -1.15 -8.56
CA ALA A 160 -11.70 -2.45 -7.92
C ALA A 160 -10.37 -2.91 -7.28
N ASP A 161 -10.45 -3.86 -6.36
CA ASP A 161 -9.28 -4.49 -5.72
C ASP A 161 -8.48 -5.32 -6.73
N HIS A 162 -7.16 -5.14 -6.76
CA HIS A 162 -6.26 -5.89 -7.63
C HIS A 162 -5.05 -6.40 -6.86
N ALA A 163 -4.63 -7.63 -7.16
CA ALA A 163 -3.37 -8.17 -6.67
C ALA A 163 -2.20 -7.63 -7.50
N PRO A 164 -1.04 -7.34 -6.88
CA PRO A 164 0.16 -6.95 -7.60
C PRO A 164 0.74 -8.11 -8.40
N SER A 165 1.50 -7.74 -9.44
CA SER A 165 2.34 -8.64 -10.21
C SER A 165 3.49 -9.21 -9.35
N ALA A 166 4.27 -10.12 -9.93
CA ALA A 166 5.47 -10.66 -9.28
C ALA A 166 6.54 -9.58 -8.94
N THR A 167 6.46 -8.41 -9.56
CA THR A 167 7.34 -7.26 -9.28
C THR A 167 6.69 -6.22 -8.36
N GLY A 168 5.53 -6.53 -7.77
CA GLY A 168 4.86 -5.63 -6.82
C GLY A 168 4.07 -4.51 -7.49
N THR A 169 3.77 -4.62 -8.79
CA THR A 169 3.08 -3.55 -9.53
C THR A 169 1.61 -3.87 -9.76
N VAL A 170 0.76 -2.85 -9.73
CA VAL A 170 -0.63 -2.92 -10.18
C VAL A 170 -0.85 -1.80 -11.19
N ASP A 171 -1.21 -2.17 -12.41
CA ASP A 171 -1.66 -1.25 -13.45
C ASP A 171 -3.19 -1.32 -13.51
N PHE A 172 -3.86 -0.19 -13.27
CA PHE A 172 -5.32 -0.10 -13.26
C PHE A 172 -5.88 0.40 -14.60
N ASP A 173 -5.25 0.06 -15.71
CA ASP A 173 -5.67 0.40 -17.08
C ASP A 173 -7.15 0.06 -17.40
N GLY A 174 -7.71 -0.99 -16.80
CA GLY A 174 -9.13 -1.35 -16.87
C GLY A 174 -10.07 -0.56 -15.95
N ASN A 175 -9.53 0.27 -15.04
CA ASN A 175 -10.25 1.09 -14.06
C ASN A 175 -9.89 2.57 -14.24
N THR A 176 -10.08 3.06 -15.46
CA THR A 176 -9.76 4.44 -15.82
C THR A 176 -10.67 5.46 -15.14
N PHE A 177 -10.17 6.68 -14.99
CA PHE A 177 -10.92 7.83 -14.50
C PHE A 177 -10.82 8.99 -15.51
N THR A 178 -11.98 9.56 -15.85
CA THR A 178 -12.08 10.82 -16.60
C THR A 178 -12.62 11.88 -15.66
N PRO A 179 -11.77 12.82 -15.18
CA PRO A 179 -12.21 13.86 -14.26
C PRO A 179 -13.36 14.70 -14.85
N PRO A 180 -14.44 14.95 -14.08
CA PRO A 180 -15.65 15.57 -14.60
C PRO A 180 -15.49 17.07 -14.90
N ALA A 181 -14.52 17.75 -14.27
CA ALA A 181 -14.27 19.17 -14.44
C ALA A 181 -12.78 19.52 -14.23
N PRO A 182 -12.30 20.67 -14.75
CA PRO A 182 -11.00 21.21 -14.37
C PRO A 182 -10.89 21.45 -12.86
N GLY A 183 -9.69 21.33 -12.30
CA GLY A 183 -9.43 21.58 -10.89
C GLY A 183 -8.37 20.65 -10.29
N ALA A 184 -8.25 20.71 -8.96
CA ALA A 184 -7.35 19.88 -8.19
C ALA A 184 -8.02 18.54 -7.81
N TYR A 185 -7.29 17.46 -8.06
CA TYR A 185 -7.64 16.10 -7.70
C TYR A 185 -6.48 15.47 -6.92
N SER A 186 -6.76 14.32 -6.32
CA SER A 186 -5.72 13.50 -5.71
C SER A 186 -6.14 12.04 -5.65
N LEU A 187 -5.17 11.17 -5.43
CA LEU A 187 -5.33 9.73 -5.33
C LEU A 187 -4.72 9.26 -4.01
N ASN A 188 -5.39 8.31 -3.36
CA ASN A 188 -4.78 7.56 -2.27
C ASN A 188 -4.95 6.07 -2.52
N THR A 189 -3.85 5.34 -2.41
CA THR A 189 -3.84 3.89 -2.55
C THR A 189 -3.89 3.25 -1.18
N TYR A 190 -4.78 2.27 -1.03
CA TYR A 190 -4.79 1.40 0.14
C TYR A 190 -4.27 0.01 -0.22
N TYR A 191 -3.32 -0.48 0.55
CA TYR A 191 -2.81 -1.84 0.50
C TYR A 191 -3.41 -2.65 1.65
N THR A 192 -4.02 -3.80 1.36
CA THR A 192 -4.75 -4.61 2.36
C THR A 192 -3.85 -5.42 3.29
N GLY A 193 -2.53 -5.42 3.09
CA GLY A 193 -1.63 -6.32 3.79
C GLY A 193 -1.63 -7.73 3.20
N ASP A 194 -0.66 -8.54 3.65
CA ASP A 194 -0.53 -9.95 3.31
C ASP A 194 0.04 -10.75 4.50
N ALA A 195 0.54 -11.97 4.21
CA ALA A 195 1.15 -12.84 5.20
C ALA A 195 2.46 -12.31 5.82
N HIS A 196 3.02 -11.20 5.34
CA HIS A 196 4.30 -10.64 5.82
C HIS A 196 4.17 -9.17 6.23
N TYR A 197 3.34 -8.40 5.54
CA TYR A 197 3.18 -6.96 5.69
C TYR A 197 1.80 -6.59 6.22
N ALA A 198 1.77 -5.63 7.15
CA ALA A 198 0.52 -5.02 7.59
C ALA A 198 -0.14 -4.18 6.48
N GLN A 199 -1.45 -3.98 6.59
CA GLN A 199 -2.20 -3.05 5.75
C GLN A 199 -1.73 -1.60 5.95
N THR A 200 -1.78 -0.79 4.90
CA THR A 200 -1.41 0.63 4.98
C THR A 200 -2.00 1.46 3.86
N PHE A 201 -2.15 2.76 4.11
CA PHE A 201 -2.34 3.75 3.06
C PHE A 201 -0.97 4.21 2.52
N GLY A 202 -0.96 4.52 1.22
CA GLY A 202 0.11 5.28 0.61
C GLY A 202 0.00 6.78 0.88
N PRO A 203 1.03 7.55 0.48
CA PRO A 203 0.93 9.01 0.45
C PRO A 203 -0.20 9.44 -0.49
N CYS A 204 -0.74 10.64 -0.24
CA CYS A 204 -1.70 11.26 -1.14
C CYS A 204 -0.96 11.80 -2.38
N GLU A 205 -1.34 11.31 -3.56
CA GLU A 205 -0.76 11.71 -4.84
C GLU A 205 -1.61 12.81 -5.49
N PRO A 206 -1.11 14.06 -5.62
CA PRO A 206 -1.87 15.14 -6.23
C PRO A 206 -1.92 15.03 -7.75
N PHE A 207 -3.04 15.44 -8.35
CA PHE A 207 -3.22 15.47 -9.79
C PHE A 207 -4.01 16.71 -10.21
N THR A 208 -3.61 17.37 -11.29
CA THR A 208 -4.29 18.60 -11.76
C THR A 208 -5.01 18.37 -13.07
N VAL A 209 -6.22 18.90 -13.20
CA VAL A 209 -6.95 18.90 -14.47
C VAL A 209 -7.03 20.31 -14.99
N ASP A 210 -6.33 20.55 -16.09
CA ASP A 210 -6.25 21.85 -16.72
C ASP A 210 -7.53 22.13 -17.54
N PRO A 211 -8.06 23.36 -17.52
CA PRO A 211 -9.11 23.75 -18.44
C PRO A 211 -8.68 23.57 -19.89
N LEU A 212 -9.66 23.39 -20.79
CA LEU A 212 -9.39 23.48 -22.22
C LEU A 212 -8.76 24.85 -22.54
N SER A 213 -7.75 24.84 -23.41
CA SER A 213 -7.08 26.05 -23.90
C SER A 213 -8.10 27.08 -24.38
N PRO A 214 -7.83 28.39 -24.16
CA PRO A 214 -8.86 29.41 -24.12
C PRO A 214 -9.65 29.48 -25.41
N ALA A 215 -10.94 29.73 -25.26
CA ALA A 215 -11.78 30.09 -26.36
C ALA A 215 -11.28 31.41 -26.99
N SER A 216 -11.11 31.45 -28.31
CA SER A 216 -10.99 32.69 -29.04
C SER A 216 -12.29 33.49 -28.93
N VAL A 217 -12.16 34.79 -28.66
CA VAL A 217 -13.28 35.72 -28.59
C VAL A 217 -13.17 36.66 -29.77
N LEU A 218 -14.20 36.65 -30.62
CA LEU A 218 -14.37 37.60 -31.71
C LEU A 218 -15.44 38.62 -31.31
N THR A 219 -15.07 39.89 -31.31
CA THR A 219 -15.99 41.02 -31.15
C THR A 219 -16.16 41.74 -32.47
N GLN A 220 -17.41 41.99 -32.85
CA GLN A 220 -17.76 42.76 -34.05
C GLN A 220 -18.86 43.77 -33.70
N VAL A 221 -18.94 44.83 -34.49
CA VAL A 221 -20.09 45.73 -34.47
C VAL A 221 -20.95 45.36 -35.67
N HIS A 222 -22.24 45.17 -35.42
CA HIS A 222 -23.23 44.86 -36.45
C HIS A 222 -24.19 46.03 -36.65
N ASP A 223 -24.66 46.22 -37.87
CA ASP A 223 -25.79 47.10 -38.17
C ASP A 223 -27.13 46.43 -37.85
N ALA A 224 -28.24 47.17 -37.97
CA ALA A 224 -29.59 46.65 -37.75
C ALA A 224 -29.96 45.42 -38.63
N ALA A 225 -29.21 45.14 -39.71
CA ALA A 225 -29.38 43.98 -40.57
C ALA A 225 -28.46 42.80 -40.18
N HIS A 226 -27.72 42.90 -39.08
CA HIS A 226 -26.73 41.90 -38.60
C HIS A 226 -25.52 41.73 -39.53
N THR A 227 -25.13 42.80 -40.21
CA THR A 227 -23.94 42.84 -41.06
C THR A 227 -22.79 43.47 -40.30
N VAL A 228 -21.58 42.93 -40.43
CA VAL A 228 -20.38 43.50 -39.81
C VAL A 228 -20.09 44.88 -40.38
N VAL A 229 -19.94 45.88 -39.51
CA VAL A 229 -19.61 47.26 -39.87
C VAL A 229 -18.41 47.78 -39.08
N THR A 230 -17.60 48.62 -39.72
CA THR A 230 -16.43 49.29 -39.08
C THR A 230 -16.64 50.80 -38.89
N SER A 231 -17.77 51.34 -39.37
CA SER A 231 -18.17 52.75 -39.26
C SER A 231 -19.67 52.89 -39.45
N ALA A 232 -20.30 53.90 -38.84
CA ALA A 232 -21.73 54.20 -39.02
C ALA A 232 -21.96 55.71 -39.15
N VAL A 233 -23.01 56.09 -39.88
CA VAL A 233 -23.48 57.49 -39.98
C VAL A 233 -24.22 57.87 -38.70
N ALA A 234 -24.10 59.13 -38.28
CA ALA A 234 -24.82 59.65 -37.11
C ALA A 234 -26.34 59.42 -37.23
N GLY A 235 -26.93 58.84 -36.18
CA GLY A 235 -28.36 58.52 -36.12
C GLY A 235 -28.75 57.09 -36.51
N ILE A 236 -27.80 56.24 -36.93
CA ILE A 236 -28.04 54.82 -37.20
C ILE A 236 -27.77 53.96 -35.94
N THR A 237 -28.61 52.95 -35.72
CA THR A 237 -28.42 51.95 -34.66
C THR A 237 -27.36 50.93 -35.08
N VAL A 238 -26.40 50.70 -34.19
CA VAL A 238 -25.45 49.58 -34.24
C VAL A 238 -25.49 48.81 -32.92
N HIS A 239 -25.10 47.55 -32.95
CA HIS A 239 -25.06 46.69 -31.76
C HIS A 239 -23.84 45.77 -31.76
N PRO A 240 -23.33 45.39 -30.58
CA PRO A 240 -22.21 44.48 -30.50
C PRO A 240 -22.63 43.03 -30.80
N PHE A 241 -21.74 42.29 -31.42
CA PHE A 241 -21.79 40.85 -31.59
C PHE A 241 -20.54 40.24 -30.94
N VAL A 242 -20.75 39.16 -30.19
CA VAL A 242 -19.67 38.38 -29.58
C VAL A 242 -19.81 36.93 -29.98
N GLN A 243 -18.72 36.36 -30.47
CA GLN A 243 -18.60 34.93 -30.68
C GLN A 243 -17.43 34.40 -29.85
N VAL A 244 -17.70 33.34 -29.08
CA VAL A 244 -16.71 32.63 -28.28
C VAL A 244 -16.57 31.23 -28.85
N SER A 245 -15.36 30.84 -29.25
CA SER A 245 -15.09 29.53 -29.87
C SER A 245 -13.85 28.90 -29.27
N GLY A 246 -13.85 27.61 -28.98
CA GLY A 246 -12.67 26.90 -28.45
C GLY A 246 -12.57 25.49 -29.01
N SER A 247 -11.45 24.81 -28.75
CA SER A 247 -11.33 23.38 -28.99
C SER A 247 -12.14 22.62 -27.94
N GLY A 248 -13.14 21.84 -28.35
CA GLY A 248 -13.96 21.02 -27.46
C GLY A 248 -15.45 21.40 -27.47
N PRO A 249 -16.19 21.15 -26.37
CA PRO A 249 -17.59 21.54 -26.25
C PRO A 249 -17.78 23.05 -26.42
N THR A 250 -18.97 23.46 -26.88
CA THR A 250 -19.31 24.89 -27.02
C THR A 250 -19.06 25.63 -25.69
N PRO A 251 -18.24 26.69 -25.68
CA PRO A 251 -17.99 27.47 -24.47
C PRO A 251 -19.30 27.97 -23.86
N THR A 252 -19.49 27.77 -22.56
CA THR A 252 -20.61 28.29 -21.79
C THR A 252 -20.11 29.39 -20.85
N GLY A 253 -20.93 30.42 -20.61
CA GLY A 253 -20.56 31.54 -19.74
C GLY A 253 -21.12 32.88 -20.21
N LEU A 254 -20.83 33.93 -19.44
CA LEU A 254 -21.18 35.31 -19.81
C LEU A 254 -20.02 35.94 -20.58
N ALA A 255 -20.34 36.56 -21.71
CA ALA A 255 -19.44 37.47 -22.39
C ALA A 255 -19.88 38.91 -22.09
N TYR A 256 -18.93 39.74 -21.66
CA TYR A 256 -19.16 41.16 -21.43
C TYR A 256 -18.50 41.97 -22.53
N VAL A 257 -19.24 42.90 -23.12
CA VAL A 257 -18.71 43.90 -24.07
C VAL A 257 -18.59 45.21 -23.30
N THR A 258 -17.37 45.72 -23.18
CA THR A 258 -17.06 47.02 -22.55
C THR A 258 -16.64 48.04 -23.59
#